data_AF-A0A1I4SEI0-F1
#
_entry.id   AF-A0A1I4SEI0-F1
#
_cell.length_a   1.000
_cell.length_b   1.000
_cell.length_c   1.000
_cell.angle_alpha   90.00
_cell.angle_beta   90.00
_cell.angle_gamma   90.00
#
_symmetry.space_group_name_H-M   'P 1'
#
loop_
_entity.id
_entity.type
_entity.pdbx_description
1 polymer ?
#
loop_
_entity_poly.entity_id
_entity_poly.type
_entity_poly.pdbx_seq_one_letter_code
_entity_poly.pdbx_strand_id
1 'polypeptide(L)' 'RHGSRSTIVTSQLPIEHWHAAIGDATLADAILDRLVHNAHQLNLKGDSLRKKRANLTSSPRPE' A
#
# COMPACT_ATOMS: atom_id res chain seq x y z
N ARG A 1 -7.85 -19.39 -9.23
CA ARG A 1 -7.63 -18.87 -10.60
C ARG A 1 -7.36 -17.38 -10.50
N HIS A 2 -6.27 -16.90 -11.10
CA HIS A 2 -5.99 -15.47 -11.23
C HIS A 2 -7.03 -14.81 -12.18
N GLY A 3 -7.39 -13.54 -11.94
CA GLY A 3 -8.33 -12.80 -12.79
C GLY A 3 -9.82 -13.19 -12.66
N SER A 4 -10.19 -14.11 -11.75
CA SER A 4 -11.61 -14.50 -11.58
C SER A 4 -12.39 -13.62 -10.60
N ARG A 5 -11.69 -12.86 -9.76
CA ARG A 5 -12.26 -11.93 -8.77
C ARG A 5 -11.32 -10.75 -8.58
N SER A 6 -11.86 -9.60 -8.23
CA SER A 6 -11.07 -8.43 -7.84
C SER A 6 -10.53 -8.61 -6.43
N THR A 7 -9.26 -8.26 -6.24
CA THR A 7 -8.57 -8.30 -4.94
C THR A 7 -8.04 -6.91 -4.63
N ILE A 8 -8.34 -6.40 -3.43
CA ILE A 8 -7.77 -5.15 -2.91
C ILE A 8 -6.74 -5.51 -1.87
N VAL A 9 -5.54 -4.92 -2.00
CA VAL A 9 -4.45 -5.06 -1.04
C VAL A 9 -4.06 -3.67 -0.56
N THR A 10 -3.87 -3.51 0.75
CA THR A 10 -3.36 -2.29 1.35
C THR A 10 -2.00 -2.58 1.98
N SER A 11 -1.06 -1.66 1.78
CA SER A 11 0.28 -1.77 2.35
C SER A 11 0.76 -0.40 2.78
N GLN A 12 1.53 -0.38 3.87
CA GLN A 12 2.27 0.80 4.31
C GLN A 12 3.60 0.95 3.55
N LEU A 13 4.07 -0.12 2.91
CA LEU A 13 5.28 -0.15 2.11
C LEU A 13 4.97 0.01 0.61
N PRO A 14 5.70 0.87 -0.12
CA PRO A 14 5.74 0.88 -1.58
C PRO A 14 6.03 -0.52 -2.15
N ILE A 15 5.47 -0.82 -3.33
CA ILE A 15 5.58 -2.15 -3.98
C ILE A 15 7.05 -2.56 -4.20
N GLU A 16 7.93 -1.61 -4.51
CA GLU A 16 9.36 -1.84 -4.69
C GLU A 16 10.04 -2.48 -3.47
N HIS A 17 9.52 -2.22 -2.27
CA HIS A 17 10.06 -2.79 -1.03
C HIS A 17 9.45 -4.16 -0.67
N TRP A 18 8.43 -4.62 -1.40
CA TRP A 18 7.76 -5.88 -1.07
C TRP A 18 8.67 -7.08 -1.27
N HIS A 19 9.50 -7.05 -2.31
CA HIS A 19 10.43 -8.15 -2.60
C HIS A 19 11.36 -8.40 -1.41
N ALA A 20 11.99 -7.33 -0.90
CA ALA A 20 12.82 -7.39 0.30
C ALA A 20 12.04 -7.72 1.58
N ALA A 21 10.82 -7.20 1.74
CA ALA A 21 10.00 -7.43 2.93
C ALA A 21 9.48 -8.87 3.04
N ILE A 22 9.25 -9.54 1.90
CA ILE A 22 8.85 -10.95 1.86
C ILE A 22 10.03 -11.87 2.21
N GLY A 23 11.25 -11.48 1.82
CA GLY A 23 12.49 -12.17 2.20
C GLY A 23 12.82 -13.43 1.40
N ASP A 24 11.82 -14.12 0.85
CA ASP A 24 12.00 -15.22 -0.11
C ASP A 24 11.76 -14.72 -1.54
N ALA A 25 12.80 -14.76 -2.37
CA ALA A 25 12.75 -14.28 -3.76
C ALA A 25 11.73 -15.04 -4.62
N THR A 26 11.64 -16.36 -4.45
CA THR A 26 10.73 -17.20 -5.25
C THR A 26 9.28 -16.88 -4.91
N LEU A 27 8.99 -16.72 -3.62
CA LEU A 27 7.66 -16.34 -3.16
C LEU A 27 7.32 -14.90 -3.55
N ALA A 28 8.27 -13.98 -3.42
CA ALA A 28 8.09 -12.58 -3.79
C ALA A 28 7.73 -12.45 -5.27
N ASP A 29 8.47 -13.11 -6.15
CA ASP A 29 8.21 -13.10 -7.59
C ASP A 29 6.82 -13.67 -7.90
N ALA A 30 6.46 -14.81 -7.30
CA ALA A 30 5.15 -15.44 -7.52
C ALA A 30 3.97 -14.59 -7.02
N ILE A 31 4.16 -13.83 -5.94
CA ILE A 31 3.15 -12.92 -5.39
C ILE A 31 3.02 -11.67 -6.27
N LEU A 32 4.14 -11.04 -6.62
CA LEU A 32 4.17 -9.84 -7.46
C LEU A 32 3.58 -10.12 -8.85
N ASP A 33 3.88 -11.27 -9.44
CA ASP A 33 3.33 -11.66 -10.74
C ASP A 33 1.80 -11.83 -10.69
N ARG A 34 1.25 -12.32 -9.57
CA ARG A 34 -0.20 -12.51 -9.41
C ARG A 34 -0.96 -11.28 -8.96
N LEU A 35 -0.33 -10.39 -8.20
CA LEU A 35 -1.03 -9.25 -7.61
C LEU A 35 -0.74 -7.95 -8.35
N VAL A 36 0.51 -7.71 -8.73
CA VAL A 36 0.97 -6.42 -9.23
C VAL A 36 0.90 -6.33 -10.74
N HIS A 37 1.10 -7.44 -11.47
CA HIS A 37 1.16 -7.45 -12.93
C HIS A 37 -0.04 -6.76 -13.61
N ASN A 38 -1.24 -6.85 -13.01
CA ASN A 38 -2.46 -6.20 -13.51
C ASN A 38 -3.10 -5.24 -12.49
N ALA A 39 -2.34 -4.75 -11.49
CA ALA A 39 -2.90 -3.89 -10.45
C ALA A 39 -2.98 -2.43 -10.88
N HIS A 40 -4.03 -1.76 -10.40
CA HIS A 40 -4.04 -0.30 -10.30
C HIS A 40 -3.40 0.12 -8.98
N GLN A 41 -2.32 0.89 -9.05
CA GLN A 41 -1.64 1.40 -7.87
C GLN A 41 -2.22 2.76 -7.45
N LEU A 42 -2.65 2.84 -6.19
CA LEU A 42 -3.16 4.08 -5.58
C LEU A 42 -2.25 4.49 -4.42
N ASN A 43 -1.39 5.48 -4.66
CA ASN A 43 -0.48 6.01 -3.65
C ASN A 43 -1.19 7.08 -2.82
N LEU A 44 -1.58 6.71 -1.59
CA LEU A 44 -2.24 7.61 -0.66
C LEU A 44 -1.23 8.52 0.03
N LYS A 45 -1.57 9.81 0.16
CA LYS A 45 -0.75 10.83 0.83
C LYS A 45 -1.56 11.57 1.90
N GLY A 46 -0.87 12.19 2.85
CA GLY A 46 -1.45 13.03 3.90
C GLY A 46 -1.48 12.38 5.27
N ASP A 47 -1.93 13.14 6.27
CA ASP A 47 -1.93 12.72 7.66
C ASP A 47 -2.98 11.65 7.98
N SER A 48 -2.67 10.86 9.03
CA SER A 48 -3.59 9.86 9.57
C SER A 48 -4.94 10.48 9.94
N LEU A 49 -6.02 9.95 9.35
CA LEU A 49 -7.38 10.31 9.70
C LEU A 49 -7.71 10.03 11.19
N ARG A 50 -6.96 9.11 11.84
CA ARG A 50 -7.10 8.86 13.28
C ARG A 50 -6.71 10.09 14.09
N LYS A 51 -5.63 10.79 13.71
CA LYS A 51 -5.20 12.04 14.37
C LYS A 51 -6.24 13.15 14.18
N LYS A 52 -6.80 13.26 12.98
CA LYS A 52 -7.88 14.22 12.69
C LYS A 52 -9.12 13.97 13.56
N ARG A 53 -9.55 12.72 13.71
CA ARG A 53 -10.70 12.35 14.55
C ARG A 53 -10.46 12.57 16.04
N ALA A 54 -9.22 12.40 16.50
CA ALA A 54 -8.84 12.64 17.88
C ALA A 54 -8.55 14.13 18.17
N ASN A 55 -8.76 15.04 17.21
CA ASN A 55 -8.38 16.46 17.29
C ASN A 55 -6.90 16.68 17.67
N LEU A 56 -6.02 15.73 17.35
CA LEU A 56 -4.60 15.76 17.69
C LEU A 56 -3.75 16.51 16.64
N THR A 57 -4.38 17.02 15.58
CA THR A 57 -3.70 17.80 14.54
C THR A 57 -3.98 19.28 14.75
N SER A 58 -3.04 20.02 15.33
CA SER A 58 -2.98 21.48 15.16
C SER A 58 -2.52 21.73 13.72
N SER A 59 -3.42 22.19 12.85
CA SER A 59 -3.01 22.62 11.50
C SER A 59 -2.04 23.80 11.65
N PRO A 60 -0.88 23.84 10.96
CA PRO A 60 -0.09 25.07 10.91
C PRO A 60 -0.96 26.13 10.23
N ARG A 61 -1.11 27.30 10.84
CA ARG A 61 -1.72 28.45 10.15
C ARG A 61 -0.82 28.79 8.96
N PRO A 62 -1.37 28.96 7.74
CA PRO A 62 -0.63 29.64 6.70
C PRO A 62 -0.52 31.13 7.09
N GLU A 63 0.67 31.70 6.98
CA GLU A 63 0.84 33.16 6.83
C GLU A 63 0.36 33.60 5.45
#